data_AF-A0A5H7CYT6-F1
#
_entry.id   AF-A0A5H7CYT6-F1
#
_cell.length_a   1.000
_cell.length_b   1.000
_cell.length_c   1.000
_cell.angle_alpha   90.00
_cell.angle_beta   90.00
_cell.angle_gamma   90.00
#
_symmetry.space_group_name_H-M   'P 1'
#
loop_
_entity.id
_entity.type
_entity.pdbx_description
1 polymer ?
#
loop_
_entity_poly.entity_id
_entity_poly.type
_entity_poly.pdbx_seq_one_letter_code
_entity_poly.pdbx_strand_id
1 'polypeptide(L)'
;MKYRIALAITLFTLSAGSYANSLCQEKEQDIQKEISYAEKHNNQRRIEGLNKALSEVRANCTDSKLRAEHQKKVAEQKEEVAERQRDLAEAKAKGDADKIDKRERKLAEAQDELKKLEASDY
;
A
#
# COMPACT_ATOMS: atom_id res chain seq x y z
N MET A 1 -19.78 39.38 54.38
CA MET A 1 -19.73 37.90 54.32
C MET A 1 -19.16 37.50 52.96
N LYS A 2 -18.10 36.69 52.94
CA LYS A 2 -17.28 36.34 51.77
C LYS A 2 -17.78 35.00 51.20
N TYR A 3 -18.25 34.97 49.95
CA TYR A 3 -18.48 33.72 49.22
C TYR A 3 -17.43 33.57 48.13
N ARG A 4 -16.39 32.77 48.41
CA ARG A 4 -15.41 32.34 47.42
C ARG A 4 -15.98 31.10 46.73
N ILE A 5 -16.58 31.28 45.55
CA ILE A 5 -16.96 30.16 44.69
C ILE A 5 -15.68 29.72 43.96
N ALA A 6 -15.02 28.69 44.49
CA ALA A 6 -13.93 28.01 43.80
C ALA A 6 -14.55 27.11 42.73
N LEU A 7 -14.54 27.56 41.48
CA LEU A 7 -15.01 26.79 40.33
C LEU A 7 -13.87 25.87 39.88
N ALA A 8 -13.83 24.65 40.43
CA ALA A 8 -12.88 23.63 40.03
C ALA A 8 -13.35 23.00 38.71
N ILE A 9 -12.78 23.45 37.59
CA ILE A 9 -12.99 22.82 36.28
C ILE A 9 -12.06 21.61 36.20
N THR A 10 -12.60 20.42 36.48
CA THR A 10 -11.91 19.16 36.20
C THR A 10 -11.92 18.92 34.68
N LEU A 11 -10.80 19.21 34.02
CA LEU A 11 -10.55 18.81 32.63
C LEU A 11 -10.42 17.28 32.58
N PHE A 12 -11.51 16.61 32.21
CA PHE A 12 -11.49 15.19 31.87
C PHE A 12 -10.91 15.07 30.45
N THR A 13 -9.60 14.85 30.35
CA THR A 13 -8.96 14.56 29.06
C THR A 13 -9.36 13.14 28.64
N LEU A 14 -10.32 13.04 27.72
CA LEU A 14 -10.67 11.77 27.10
C LEU A 14 -9.53 11.37 26.15
N SER A 15 -8.59 10.55 26.64
CA SER A 15 -7.58 9.94 25.79
C SER A 15 -8.27 8.90 24.89
N ALA A 16 -8.59 9.28 23.65
CA ALA A 16 -8.92 8.32 22.62
C ALA A 16 -7.66 7.48 22.34
N GLY A 17 -7.62 6.26 22.89
CA GLY A 17 -6.58 5.30 22.55
C GLY A 17 -6.70 4.95 21.07
N SER A 18 -5.69 5.32 20.29
CA SER A 18 -5.58 4.88 18.90
C SER A 18 -5.22 3.39 18.90
N TYR A 19 -6.19 2.52 18.71
CA TYR A 19 -5.91 1.13 18.38
C TYR A 19 -5.36 1.11 16.96
N ALA A 20 -4.10 0.73 16.80
CA ALA A 20 -3.56 0.42 15.47
C ALA A 20 -4.31 -0.79 14.94
N ASN A 21 -5.01 -0.63 13.81
CA ASN A 21 -5.65 -1.75 13.12
C ASN A 21 -4.56 -2.74 12.68
N SER A 22 -4.90 -4.04 12.64
CA SER A 22 -4.03 -5.01 11.98
C SER A 22 -3.95 -4.74 10.48
N LEU A 23 -2.89 -5.21 9.81
CA LEU A 23 -2.76 -5.03 8.36
C LEU A 23 -3.90 -5.75 7.62
N CYS A 24 -4.35 -6.89 8.12
CA CYS A 24 -5.54 -7.56 7.60
C CYS A 24 -6.81 -6.71 7.72
N GLN A 25 -7.00 -6.03 8.86
CA GLN A 25 -8.16 -5.17 9.07
C GLN A 25 -8.13 -3.95 8.15
N GLU A 26 -6.96 -3.34 7.95
CA GLU A 26 -6.78 -2.27 6.97
C GLU A 26 -7.13 -2.76 5.55
N LYS A 27 -6.60 -3.92 5.16
CA LYS A 27 -6.91 -4.55 3.86
C LYS A 27 -8.41 -4.82 3.69
N GLU A 28 -9.11 -5.28 4.72
CA GLU A 28 -10.56 -5.44 4.68
C GLU A 28 -11.28 -4.10 4.45
N GLN A 29 -10.88 -3.05 5.17
CA GLN A 29 -11.47 -1.72 5.04
C GLN A 29 -11.24 -1.14 3.65
N ASP A 30 -10.08 -1.34 3.06
CA ASP A 30 -9.80 -0.89 1.69
C ASP A 30 -10.65 -1.62 0.66
N ILE A 31 -10.83 -2.93 0.78
CA ILE A 31 -11.73 -3.69 -0.09
C ILE A 31 -13.19 -3.18 0.06
N GLN A 32 -13.63 -2.90 1.28
CA GLN A 32 -14.97 -2.34 1.53
C GLN A 32 -15.15 -0.95 0.90
N LYS A 33 -14.14 -0.07 0.97
CA LYS A 33 -14.16 1.23 0.28
C LYS A 33 -14.30 1.04 -1.24
N GLU A 34 -13.55 0.10 -1.81
CA GLU A 34 -13.62 -0.21 -3.24
C GLU A 34 -14.97 -0.82 -3.66
N ILE A 35 -15.60 -1.64 -2.81
CA ILE A 35 -16.97 -2.13 -3.03
C ILE A 35 -17.92 -0.94 -3.08
N SER A 36 -17.88 -0.05 -2.09
CA SER A 36 -18.74 1.14 -2.06
C SER A 36 -18.55 2.02 -3.30
N TYR A 37 -17.31 2.16 -3.78
CA TYR A 37 -17.06 2.84 -5.05
C TYR A 37 -17.68 2.09 -6.24
N ALA A 38 -17.46 0.78 -6.34
CA ALA A 38 -18.02 -0.03 -7.43
C ALA A 38 -19.56 -0.01 -7.47
N GLU A 39 -20.21 0.01 -6.29
CA GLU A 39 -21.67 0.18 -6.13
C GLU A 39 -22.15 1.52 -6.71
N LYS A 40 -21.49 2.64 -6.38
CA LYS A 40 -21.82 3.97 -6.92
C LYS A 40 -21.74 4.03 -8.45
N HIS A 41 -20.90 3.19 -9.05
CA HIS A 41 -20.71 3.10 -10.49
C HIS A 41 -21.46 1.92 -11.14
N ASN A 42 -22.35 1.23 -10.41
CA ASN A 42 -23.12 0.07 -10.90
C ASN A 42 -22.25 -1.01 -11.58
N ASN A 43 -21.02 -1.20 -11.11
CA ASN A 43 -20.07 -2.14 -11.71
C ASN A 43 -20.18 -3.53 -11.06
N GLN A 44 -21.24 -4.26 -11.44
CA GLN A 44 -21.60 -5.53 -10.81
C GLN A 44 -20.47 -6.58 -10.83
N ARG A 45 -19.76 -6.71 -11.96
CA ARG A 45 -18.62 -7.65 -12.07
C ARG A 45 -17.51 -7.32 -11.08
N ARG A 46 -17.23 -6.03 -10.86
CA ARG A 46 -16.22 -5.60 -9.89
C ARG A 46 -16.68 -5.86 -8.45
N ILE A 47 -17.95 -5.59 -8.15
CA ILE A 47 -18.55 -5.86 -6.83
C ILE A 47 -18.42 -7.35 -6.48
N GLU A 48 -18.76 -8.25 -7.41
CA GLU A 48 -18.66 -9.70 -7.19
C GLU A 48 -17.21 -10.14 -6.92
N GLY A 49 -16.26 -9.64 -7.70
CA GLY A 49 -14.83 -9.92 -7.50
C GLY A 49 -14.32 -9.41 -6.14
N LEU A 50 -14.70 -8.18 -5.76
CA LEU A 50 -14.30 -7.59 -4.49
C LEU A 50 -14.94 -8.31 -3.28
N ASN A 51 -16.21 -8.73 -3.38
CA ASN A 51 -16.85 -9.51 -2.33
C ASN A 51 -16.18 -10.87 -2.12
N LYS A 52 -15.76 -11.53 -3.22
CA LYS A 52 -14.95 -12.75 -3.13
C LYS A 52 -13.62 -12.48 -2.43
N ALA A 53 -12.90 -11.43 -2.83
CA ALA A 53 -11.64 -11.04 -2.20
C ALA A 53 -11.81 -10.72 -0.70
N LEU A 54 -12.88 -10.01 -0.33
CA LEU A 54 -13.20 -9.71 1.07
C LEU A 54 -13.43 -10.99 1.88
N SER A 55 -14.18 -11.95 1.33
CA SER A 55 -14.39 -13.24 1.97
C SER A 55 -13.08 -14.02 2.16
N GLU A 56 -12.19 -13.98 1.18
CA GLU A 56 -10.88 -14.65 1.27
C GLU A 56 -9.98 -14.01 2.33
N VAL A 57 -9.97 -12.67 2.44
CA VAL A 57 -9.23 -11.94 3.47
C VAL A 57 -9.76 -12.30 4.85
N ARG A 58 -11.08 -12.25 5.06
CA ARG A 58 -11.70 -12.60 6.35
C ARG A 58 -11.41 -14.03 6.80
N ALA A 59 -11.31 -14.96 5.86
CA ALA A 59 -11.10 -16.37 6.16
C ALA A 59 -9.62 -16.73 6.37
N ASN A 60 -8.69 -16.06 5.66
CA ASN A 60 -7.32 -16.57 5.53
C ASN A 60 -6.22 -15.53 5.76
N CYS A 61 -6.55 -14.26 6.01
CA CYS A 61 -5.53 -13.23 6.18
C CYS A 61 -4.80 -13.38 7.51
N THR A 62 -3.48 -13.28 7.45
CA THR A 62 -2.63 -13.04 8.63
C THR A 62 -1.63 -11.95 8.29
N ASP A 63 -1.35 -11.08 9.26
CA ASP A 63 -0.40 -9.99 9.06
C ASP A 63 1.01 -10.50 8.71
N SER A 64 1.39 -11.69 9.21
CA SER A 64 2.67 -12.31 8.87
C SER A 64 2.74 -12.74 7.41
N LYS A 65 1.68 -13.36 6.89
CA LYS A 65 1.58 -13.75 5.48
C LYS A 65 1.62 -12.52 4.59
N LEU A 66 0.89 -11.47 4.98
CA LEU A 66 0.80 -10.23 4.22
C LEU A 66 2.18 -9.52 4.12
N ARG A 67 2.93 -9.44 5.23
CA ARG A 67 4.31 -8.96 5.21
C ARG A 67 5.26 -9.84 4.39
N ALA A 68 5.12 -11.16 4.47
CA ALA A 68 5.97 -12.07 3.70
C ALA A 68 5.73 -11.93 2.19
N GLU A 69 4.47 -11.83 1.76
CA GLU A 69 4.11 -11.56 0.37
C GLU A 69 4.66 -10.21 -0.10
N HIS A 70 4.58 -9.18 0.76
CA HIS A 70 5.14 -7.87 0.47
C HIS A 70 6.67 -7.89 0.29
N GLN A 71 7.38 -8.47 1.24
CA GLN A 71 8.84 -8.62 1.18
C GLN A 71 9.28 -9.39 -0.07
N LYS A 72 8.51 -10.42 -0.46
CA LYS A 72 8.73 -11.15 -1.70
C LYS A 72 8.61 -10.24 -2.92
N LYS A 73 7.55 -9.41 -3.02
CA LYS A 73 7.38 -8.45 -4.11
C LYS A 73 8.52 -7.42 -4.17
N VAL A 74 8.96 -6.92 -3.00
CA VAL A 74 10.11 -6.00 -2.93
C VAL A 74 11.37 -6.68 -3.45
N ALA A 75 11.62 -7.94 -3.09
CA ALA A 75 12.77 -8.70 -3.59
C ALA A 75 12.69 -8.91 -5.12
N GLU A 76 11.54 -9.33 -5.64
CA GLU A 76 11.30 -9.49 -7.08
C GLU A 76 11.52 -8.18 -7.84
N GLN A 77 11.02 -7.05 -7.31
CA GLN A 77 11.22 -5.73 -7.92
C GLN A 77 12.69 -5.28 -7.88
N LYS A 78 13.44 -5.61 -6.82
CA LYS A 78 14.89 -5.36 -6.76
C LYS A 78 15.64 -6.15 -7.82
N GLU A 79 15.24 -7.39 -8.07
CA GLU A 79 15.80 -8.20 -9.16
C GLU A 79 15.47 -7.59 -10.53
N GLU A 80 14.24 -7.10 -10.74
CA GLU A 80 13.89 -6.39 -11.98
C GLU A 80 14.73 -5.12 -12.17
N VAL A 81 14.89 -4.28 -11.14
CA VAL A 81 15.75 -3.10 -11.22
C VAL A 81 17.18 -3.50 -11.63
N ALA A 82 17.72 -4.56 -11.04
CA ALA A 82 19.05 -5.06 -11.40
C ALA A 82 19.11 -5.58 -12.85
N GLU A 83 18.06 -6.24 -13.35
CA GLU A 83 17.95 -6.63 -14.76
C GLU A 83 17.93 -5.41 -15.69
N ARG A 84 17.11 -4.40 -15.39
CA ARG A 84 17.02 -3.17 -16.19
C ARG A 84 18.32 -2.40 -16.22
N GLN A 85 19.09 -2.39 -15.13
CA GLN A 85 20.43 -1.82 -15.10
C GLN A 85 21.40 -2.55 -16.05
N ARG A 86 21.35 -3.89 -16.09
CA ARG A 86 22.17 -4.67 -17.03
C ARG A 86 21.78 -4.42 -18.48
N ASP A 87 20.48 -4.42 -18.78
CA ASP A 87 19.94 -4.12 -20.12
C ASP A 87 20.39 -2.74 -20.61
N LEU A 88 20.38 -1.75 -19.72
CA LEU A 88 20.83 -0.40 -20.02
C LEU A 88 22.34 -0.35 -20.29
N ALA A 89 23.15 -1.02 -19.47
CA ALA A 89 24.59 -1.10 -19.67
C ALA A 89 24.95 -1.74 -21.01
N GLU A 90 24.24 -2.80 -21.41
CA GLU A 90 24.42 -3.44 -22.72
C GLU A 90 24.06 -2.51 -23.87
N ALA A 91 22.94 -1.78 -23.77
CA ALA A 91 22.54 -0.80 -24.79
C ALA A 91 23.58 0.32 -24.93
N LYS A 92 24.13 0.81 -23.81
CA LYS A 92 25.22 1.81 -23.79
C LYS A 92 26.49 1.28 -24.45
N ALA A 93 26.87 0.04 -24.18
CA ALA A 93 28.04 -0.58 -24.81
C ALA A 93 27.89 -0.75 -26.33
N LYS A 94 26.65 -0.95 -26.82
CA LYS A 94 26.35 -1.09 -28.25
C LYS A 94 26.14 0.25 -28.98
N GLY A 95 26.01 1.36 -28.26
CA GLY A 95 25.82 2.69 -28.85
C GLY A 95 24.47 2.91 -29.55
N ASP A 96 23.45 2.12 -29.20
CA ASP A 96 22.11 2.21 -29.80
C ASP A 96 21.28 3.26 -29.04
N ALA A 97 21.28 4.50 -29.51
CA ALA A 97 20.65 5.64 -28.83
C ALA A 97 19.16 5.42 -28.53
N ASP A 98 18.40 4.92 -29.50
CA ASP A 98 16.96 4.64 -29.35
C ASP A 98 16.72 3.59 -28.25
N LYS A 99 17.57 2.56 -28.18
CA LYS A 99 17.49 1.56 -27.10
C LYS A 99 17.92 2.15 -25.76
N ILE A 100 18.95 2.99 -25.72
CA ILE A 100 19.40 3.62 -24.46
C ILE A 100 18.24 4.40 -23.84
N ASP A 101 17.62 5.32 -24.60
CA ASP A 101 16.53 6.16 -24.11
C ASP A 101 15.35 5.31 -23.59
N LYS A 102 14.99 4.25 -24.32
CA LYS A 102 13.93 3.32 -23.90
C LYS A 102 14.28 2.56 -22.63
N ARG A 103 15.54 2.16 -22.45
CA ARG A 103 15.98 1.40 -21.27
C ARG A 103 16.14 2.29 -20.04
N GLU A 104 16.57 3.54 -20.20
CA GLU A 104 16.63 4.51 -19.10
C GLU A 104 15.24 4.78 -18.52
N ARG A 105 14.24 4.99 -19.39
CA ARG A 105 12.85 5.14 -18.95
C ARG A 105 12.33 3.93 -18.18
N LYS A 106 12.55 2.72 -18.70
CA LYS A 106 12.11 1.49 -18.03
C LYS A 106 12.80 1.27 -16.68
N LEU A 107 14.08 1.63 -16.58
CA LEU A 107 14.80 1.58 -15.32
C LEU A 107 14.20 2.56 -14.31
N ALA A 108 13.89 3.80 -14.74
CA ALA A 108 13.25 4.79 -13.89
C ALA A 108 11.86 4.34 -13.41
N GLU A 109 11.04 3.79 -14.32
CA GLU A 109 9.73 3.20 -14.00
C GLU A 109 9.86 2.10 -12.92
N ALA A 110 10.79 1.15 -13.10
CA ALA A 110 11.01 0.07 -12.13
C ALA A 110 11.54 0.57 -10.77
N GLN A 111 12.36 1.62 -10.75
CA GLN A 111 12.86 2.25 -9.53
C GLN A 111 11.75 2.99 -8.77
N ASP A 112 10.86 3.67 -9.50
CA ASP A 112 9.70 4.34 -8.91
C ASP A 112 8.70 3.33 -8.33
N GLU A 113 8.49 2.20 -9.01
CA GLU A 113 7.69 1.08 -8.50
C GLU A 113 8.31 0.47 -7.24
N LEU A 114 9.63 0.25 -7.23
CA LEU A 114 10.33 -0.23 -6.03
C LEU A 114 10.16 0.74 -4.86
N LYS A 115 10.31 2.05 -5.09
CA LYS A 115 10.14 3.06 -4.06
C LYS A 115 8.71 3.09 -3.51
N LYS A 116 7.70 2.90 -4.36
CA LYS A 116 6.29 2.81 -3.93
C LYS A 116 6.06 1.55 -3.11
N LEU A 117 6.62 0.42 -3.52
CA LEU A 117 6.53 -0.83 -2.75
C LEU A 117 7.20 -0.67 -1.38
N GLU A 118 8.43 -0.17 -1.31
CA GLU A 118 9.14 0.03 -0.03
C GLU A 118 8.46 1.03 0.92
N ALA A 119 7.57 1.90 0.41
CA ALA A 119 6.78 2.83 1.19
C ALA A 119 5.40 2.27 1.61
N SER A 120 4.97 1.12 1.07
CA SER A 120 3.72 0.44 1.42
C SER A 120 3.93 -0.49 2.61
N ASP A 121 2.92 -0.63 3.45
CA ASP A 121 2.97 -1.55 4.61
C ASP A 121 2.80 -3.03 4.21
N TYR A 122 2.24 -3.29 3.01
CA TYR A 122 2.08 -4.61 2.41
C TYR A 122 1.83 -4.60 0.88
#